data_AF-A0A4Y2CM70-F1
#
_entry.id   AF-A0A4Y2CM70-F1
#
_cell.length_a   1.000
_cell.length_b   1.000
_cell.length_c   1.000
_cell.angle_alpha   90.00
_cell.angle_beta   90.00
_cell.angle_gamma   90.00
#
_symmetry.space_group_name_H-M   'P 1'
#
loop_
_entity.id
_entity.type
_entity.pdbx_description
1 polymer ?
#
loop_
_entity_poly.entity_id
_entity_poly.type
_entity_poly.pdbx_seq_one_letter_code
_entity_poly.pdbx_strand_id
1 'polypeptide(L)'
;MIRSFLGAIGCITDDSGLQELFNEANAAVLTNKIMTGHAYLRALRAHILAHLALAKVVFTMLDITEDEQSAFCNVLSDISSNDIPTNIDEPEVINIANKFSNKLDELESRGATSRLWVQYFKMITIVKN
;
A
#
# COMPACT_ATOMS: atom_id res chain seq x y z
N MET A 1 5.51 11.35 -16.93
CA MET A 1 4.44 10.33 -16.85
C MET A 1 4.02 10.06 -15.40
N ILE A 2 4.95 9.74 -14.48
CA ILE A 2 4.62 9.45 -13.07
C ILE A 2 4.00 10.67 -12.34
N ARG A 3 4.55 11.88 -12.52
CA ARG A 3 3.99 13.11 -11.91
C ARG A 3 2.51 13.34 -12.25
N SER A 4 2.16 13.23 -13.54
CA SER A 4 0.78 13.38 -14.02
C SER A 4 -0.11 12.23 -13.55
N PHE A 5 0.45 11.02 -13.43
CA PHE A 5 -0.26 9.86 -12.88
C PHE A 5 -0.62 10.05 -11.40
N LEU A 6 0.32 10.51 -10.57
CA LEU A 6 0.06 10.83 -9.17
C LEU A 6 -1.01 11.93 -9.01
N GLY A 7 -0.97 12.96 -9.86
CA GLY A 7 -2.02 13.97 -9.91
C GLY A 7 -3.39 13.41 -10.29
N ALA A 8 -3.45 12.46 -11.23
CA ALA A 8 -4.69 11.79 -11.61
C ALA A 8 -5.24 10.91 -10.47
N ILE A 9 -4.38 10.22 -9.72
CA ILE A 9 -4.78 9.48 -8.51
C ILE A 9 -5.42 10.42 -7.50
N GLY A 10 -4.79 11.56 -7.22
CA GLY A 10 -5.34 12.57 -6.32
C GLY A 10 -6.74 13.05 -6.73
N CYS A 11 -6.97 13.22 -8.04
CA CYS A 11 -8.29 13.60 -8.58
C CYS A 11 -9.33 12.47 -8.46
N ILE A 12 -8.96 11.22 -8.75
CA ILE A 12 -9.87 10.06 -8.65
C ILE A 12 -10.26 9.77 -7.20
N THR A 13 -9.36 10.06 -6.27
CA THR A 13 -9.53 9.84 -4.83
C THR A 13 -9.88 11.12 -4.08
N ASP A 14 -10.38 12.13 -4.79
CA ASP A 14 -10.92 13.33 -4.16
C ASP A 14 -12.11 12.96 -3.28
N ASP A 15 -12.28 13.65 -2.15
CA ASP A 15 -13.30 13.36 -1.13
C ASP A 15 -13.27 11.94 -0.53
N SER A 16 -12.19 11.17 -0.72
CA SER A 16 -12.08 9.78 -0.22
C SER A 16 -11.58 9.66 1.23
N GLY A 17 -11.10 10.74 1.82
CA GLY A 17 -10.30 10.72 3.06
C GLY A 17 -8.78 10.76 2.83
N LEU A 18 -8.31 10.69 1.57
CA LEU A 18 -6.88 10.66 1.26
C LEU A 18 -6.18 11.99 1.58
N GLN A 19 -6.88 13.12 1.37
CA GLN A 19 -6.33 14.43 1.69
C GLN A 19 -6.13 14.58 3.20
N GLU A 20 -7.07 14.11 4.00
CA GLU A 20 -7.02 14.06 5.46
C GLU A 20 -5.88 13.18 5.93
N LEU A 21 -5.72 11.98 5.34
CA LEU A 21 -4.58 11.09 5.63
C LEU A 21 -3.24 11.79 5.34
N PHE A 22 -3.15 12.55 4.26
CA PHE A 22 -1.94 13.30 3.93
C PHE A 22 -1.71 14.51 4.83
N ASN A 23 -2.77 15.17 5.29
CA ASN A 23 -2.70 16.24 6.28
C ASN A 23 -2.28 15.74 7.66
N GLU A 24 -2.62 14.50 8.02
CA GLU A 24 -2.17 13.89 9.28
C GLU A 24 -0.69 13.49 9.19
N ALA A 25 -0.30 12.87 8.07
CA ALA A 25 1.07 12.39 7.87
C ALA A 25 2.08 13.49 7.48
N ASN A 26 1.63 14.66 7.03
CA ASN A 26 2.47 15.77 6.57
C ASN A 26 1.93 17.13 7.03
N ALA A 27 2.66 18.22 6.80
CA ALA A 27 2.12 19.56 7.04
C ALA A 27 1.00 19.90 6.02
N ALA A 28 -0.18 20.30 6.50
CA ALA A 28 -1.36 20.61 5.68
C ALA A 28 -1.11 21.58 4.50
N VAL A 29 -0.19 22.53 4.68
CA VAL A 29 0.23 23.50 3.63
C VAL A 29 0.83 22.81 2.39
N LEU A 30 1.35 21.59 2.54
CA LEU A 30 1.99 20.82 1.46
C LEU A 30 1.02 19.88 0.74
N THR A 31 -0.13 19.60 1.32
CA THR A 31 -1.05 18.55 0.85
C THR A 31 -1.62 18.85 -0.53
N ASN A 32 -2.01 20.09 -0.82
CA ASN A 32 -2.49 20.46 -2.17
C ASN A 32 -1.40 20.29 -3.24
N LYS A 33 -0.13 20.51 -2.89
CA LYS A 33 1.01 20.27 -3.80
C LYS A 33 1.35 18.78 -3.94
N ILE A 34 1.00 17.97 -2.95
CA ILE A 34 1.14 16.51 -2.96
C ILE A 34 0.03 15.89 -3.83
N MET A 35 -1.23 16.25 -3.59
CA MET A 35 -2.41 15.76 -4.32
C MET A 35 -2.33 16.05 -5.83
N THR A 36 -1.76 17.19 -6.21
CA THR A 36 -1.57 17.56 -7.63
C THR A 36 -0.28 17.02 -8.26
N GLY A 37 0.54 16.28 -7.50
CA GLY A 37 1.86 15.81 -7.93
C GLY A 37 2.90 16.93 -8.14
N HIS A 38 2.61 18.19 -7.82
CA HIS A 38 3.54 19.31 -8.03
C HIS A 38 4.81 19.18 -7.20
N ALA A 39 4.70 18.72 -5.96
CA ALA A 39 5.83 18.39 -5.10
C ALA A 39 6.23 16.93 -5.28
N TYR A 40 6.70 16.54 -6.47
CA TYR A 40 6.88 15.15 -6.91
C TYR A 40 7.47 14.21 -5.84
N LEU A 41 8.65 14.50 -5.29
CA LEU A 41 9.29 13.62 -4.29
C LEU A 41 8.45 13.47 -3.01
N ARG A 42 7.78 14.55 -2.57
CA ARG A 42 6.91 14.51 -1.40
C ARG A 42 5.63 13.75 -1.70
N ALA A 43 5.08 13.93 -2.91
CA ALA A 43 3.91 13.19 -3.36
C ALA A 43 4.19 11.68 -3.42
N LEU A 44 5.30 11.29 -4.05
CA LEU A 44 5.73 9.90 -4.11
C LEU A 44 5.88 9.31 -2.70
N ARG A 45 6.58 10.00 -1.80
CA ARG A 45 6.75 9.54 -0.41
C ARG A 45 5.41 9.40 0.31
N ALA A 46 4.51 10.37 0.20
CA ALA A 46 3.19 10.34 0.84
C ALA A 46 2.35 9.17 0.33
N HIS A 47 2.31 8.95 -0.99
CA HIS A 47 1.60 7.83 -1.60
C HIS A 47 2.17 6.47 -1.17
N ILE A 48 3.50 6.33 -1.10
CA ILE A 48 4.15 5.09 -0.63
C ILE A 48 3.83 4.82 0.85
N LEU A 49 3.83 5.85 1.70
CA LEU A 49 3.48 5.72 3.12
C LEU A 49 2.01 5.33 3.31
N ALA A 50 1.10 5.94 2.56
CA ALA A 50 -0.32 5.57 2.58
C ALA A 50 -0.52 4.12 2.10
N HIS A 51 0.17 3.70 1.03
CA HIS A 51 0.14 2.32 0.56
C HIS A 51 0.63 1.33 1.63
N LEU A 52 1.73 1.66 2.33
CA LEU A 52 2.23 0.86 3.45
C LEU A 52 1.25 0.80 4.62
N ALA A 53 0.63 1.93 4.98
CA ALA A 53 -0.36 1.98 6.05
C ALA A 53 -1.58 1.09 5.73
N LEU A 54 -2.09 1.16 4.50
CA LEU A 54 -3.16 0.29 4.02
C LEU A 54 -2.74 -1.18 4.04
N ALA A 55 -1.53 -1.50 3.56
CA ALA A 55 -1.03 -2.88 3.62
C ALA A 55 -1.03 -3.40 5.06
N LYS A 56 -0.53 -2.62 6.03
CA LYS A 56 -0.55 -2.99 7.45
C LYS A 56 -1.97 -3.23 7.96
N VAL A 57 -2.92 -2.35 7.63
CA VAL A 57 -4.33 -2.52 8.00
C VAL A 57 -4.90 -3.83 7.44
N VAL A 58 -4.63 -4.15 6.18
CA VAL A 58 -5.08 -5.41 5.58
C VAL A 58 -4.40 -6.62 6.25
N PHE A 59 -3.10 -6.53 6.53
CA PHE A 59 -2.35 -7.57 7.26
C PHE A 59 -2.95 -7.86 8.64
N THR A 60 -3.41 -6.85 9.38
CA THR A 60 -4.07 -7.07 10.69
C THR A 60 -5.42 -7.79 10.59
N MET A 61 -6.00 -7.90 9.39
CA MET A 61 -7.25 -8.63 9.15
C MET A 61 -7.01 -10.08 8.67
N LEU A 62 -5.75 -10.48 8.47
CA LEU A 62 -5.41 -11.82 8.03
C LEU A 62 -5.28 -12.76 9.23
N ASP A 63 -5.73 -13.99 9.04
CA ASP A 63 -5.46 -15.08 9.95
C ASP A 63 -4.14 -15.74 9.52
N ILE A 64 -3.05 -15.40 10.21
CA ILE A 64 -1.69 -15.84 9.91
C ILE A 64 -1.28 -16.83 11.00
N THR A 65 -0.82 -18.02 10.60
CA THR A 65 -0.33 -19.04 11.54
C THR A 65 1.06 -18.69 12.07
N GLU A 66 1.48 -19.31 13.17
CA GLU A 66 2.84 -19.11 13.71
C GLU A 66 3.92 -19.51 12.69
N ASP A 67 3.71 -20.59 11.94
CA ASP A 67 4.62 -21.05 10.88
C ASP A 67 4.72 -20.03 9.74
N GLU A 68 3.58 -19.50 9.29
CA GLU A 68 3.52 -18.46 8.26
C GLU A 68 4.22 -17.18 8.71
N GLN A 69 3.99 -16.77 9.97
CA GLN A 69 4.63 -15.60 10.55
C GLN A 69 6.15 -15.77 10.62
N SER A 70 6.61 -16.95 11.05
CA SER A 70 8.04 -17.28 11.14
C SER A 70 8.72 -17.22 9.76
N ALA A 71 8.14 -17.88 8.75
CA ALA A 71 8.66 -17.86 7.39
C ALA A 71 8.73 -16.43 6.81
N PHE A 72 7.69 -15.64 7.03
CA PHE A 72 7.66 -14.24 6.57
C PHE A 72 8.69 -13.37 7.30
N CYS A 73 8.90 -13.58 8.60
CA CYS A 73 9.92 -12.89 9.38
C CYS A 73 11.35 -13.23 8.91
N ASN A 74 11.59 -14.47 8.47
CA ASN A 74 12.88 -14.87 7.89
C ASN A 74 13.14 -14.11 6.59
N VAL A 75 12.16 -14.07 5.67
CA VAL A 75 12.26 -13.28 4.43
C VAL A 75 12.52 -11.80 4.71
N LEU A 76 11.82 -11.21 5.69
CA LEU A 76 12.04 -9.82 6.08
C LEU A 76 13.45 -9.59 6.68
N SER A 77 13.98 -10.58 7.40
CA SER A 77 15.32 -10.52 7.97
C SER A 77 16.38 -10.49 6.87
N ASP A 78 16.25 -11.34 5.85
CA ASP A 78 17.14 -11.36 4.68
C ASP A 78 17.11 -10.01 3.93
N ILE A 79 15.92 -9.43 3.73
CA ILE A 79 15.80 -8.10 3.10
C ILE A 79 16.51 -7.04 3.95
N SER A 80 16.40 -7.12 5.27
CA SER A 80 17.01 -6.15 6.19
C SER A 80 18.54 -6.24 6.23
N SER A 81 19.11 -7.41 5.97
CA SER A 81 20.55 -7.64 5.84
C SER A 81 21.10 -7.31 4.45
N ASN A 82 20.26 -6.80 3.53
CA ASN A 82 20.57 -6.63 2.10
C ASN A 82 20.93 -7.94 1.38
N ASP A 83 20.52 -9.09 1.92
CA ASP A 83 20.68 -10.38 1.27
C ASP A 83 19.53 -10.64 0.28
N ILE A 84 19.77 -11.53 -0.68
CA ILE A 84 18.73 -12.01 -1.60
C ILE A 84 17.88 -13.01 -0.81
N PRO A 85 16.58 -12.76 -0.60
CA PRO A 85 15.79 -13.66 0.23
C PRO A 85 15.62 -14.99 -0.50
N THR A 86 16.01 -16.09 0.15
CA THR A 86 15.98 -17.43 -0.46
C THR A 86 14.65 -18.14 -0.27
N ASN A 87 13.83 -17.64 0.66
CA ASN A 87 12.64 -18.33 1.16
C ASN A 87 11.34 -17.76 0.60
N ILE A 88 11.41 -16.97 -0.49
CA ILE A 88 10.24 -16.32 -1.10
C ILE A 88 9.27 -17.36 -1.70
N ASP A 89 9.81 -18.49 -2.16
CA ASP A 89 9.05 -19.58 -2.77
C ASP A 89 8.53 -20.60 -1.74
N GLU A 90 8.75 -20.36 -0.44
CA GLU A 90 8.19 -21.22 0.61
C GLU A 90 6.65 -21.17 0.59
N PRO A 91 5.98 -22.33 0.76
CA PRO A 91 4.52 -22.39 0.67
C PRO A 91 3.83 -21.48 1.69
N GLU A 92 4.45 -21.27 2.85
CA GLU A 92 4.01 -20.35 3.89
C GLU A 92 3.96 -18.89 3.42
N VAL A 93 4.99 -18.43 2.71
CA VAL A 93 5.09 -17.06 2.17
C VAL A 93 4.10 -16.88 1.02
N ILE A 94 3.97 -17.88 0.15
CA ILE A 94 2.97 -17.91 -0.92
C ILE A 94 1.55 -17.89 -0.34
N ASN A 95 1.29 -18.63 0.74
CA ASN A 95 0.00 -18.64 1.41
C ASN A 95 -0.37 -17.27 1.98
N ILE A 96 0.58 -16.55 2.59
CA ILE A 96 0.37 -15.17 3.03
C ILE A 96 0.01 -14.26 1.84
N ALA A 97 0.74 -14.35 0.73
CA ALA A 97 0.46 -13.55 -0.47
C ALA A 97 -0.96 -13.82 -1.01
N ASN A 98 -1.36 -15.10 -1.05
CA ASN A 98 -2.71 -15.51 -1.45
C ASN A 98 -3.77 -14.99 -0.49
N LYS A 99 -3.56 -15.12 0.83
CA LYS A 99 -4.46 -14.58 1.87
C LYS A 99 -4.63 -13.07 1.73
N PHE A 100 -3.53 -12.35 1.50
CA PHE A 100 -3.56 -10.90 1.31
C PHE A 100 -4.33 -10.51 0.04
N SER A 101 -4.08 -11.19 -1.08
CA SER A 101 -4.82 -10.94 -2.33
C SER A 101 -6.32 -11.21 -2.17
N ASN A 102 -6.68 -12.37 -1.61
CA ASN A 102 -8.07 -12.73 -1.34
C ASN A 102 -8.75 -11.71 -0.43
N LYS A 103 -8.02 -11.17 0.56
CA LYS A 103 -8.55 -10.14 1.45
C LYS A 103 -8.81 -8.82 0.75
N LEU A 104 -7.95 -8.42 -0.19
CA LEU A 104 -8.20 -7.24 -1.02
C LEU A 104 -9.44 -7.41 -1.88
N ASP A 105 -9.62 -8.58 -2.50
CA ASP A 105 -10.81 -8.86 -3.33
C ASP A 105 -12.10 -8.88 -2.49
N GLU A 106 -12.03 -9.45 -1.28
CA GLU A 106 -13.12 -9.37 -0.31
C GLU A 106 -13.47 -7.92 0.02
N LEU A 107 -12.47 -7.11 0.37
CA LEU A 107 -12.64 -5.68 0.70
C LEU A 107 -13.22 -4.89 -0.48
N GLU A 108 -12.80 -5.17 -1.71
CA GLU A 108 -13.30 -4.48 -2.91
C GLU A 108 -14.81 -4.68 -3.11
N SER A 109 -15.34 -5.82 -2.68
CA SER A 109 -16.76 -6.15 -2.79
C SER A 109 -17.66 -5.51 -1.72
N ARG A 110 -17.08 -5.01 -0.60
CA ARG A 110 -17.84 -4.54 0.57
C ARG A 110 -18.60 -3.23 0.38
N GLY A 111 -18.19 -2.38 -0.56
CA GLY A 111 -18.86 -1.10 -0.81
C GLY A 111 -18.02 -0.13 -1.63
N ALA A 112 -18.63 0.98 -2.04
CA ALA A 112 -18.01 1.97 -2.94
C ALA A 112 -16.72 2.56 -2.36
N THR A 113 -16.71 2.95 -1.09
CA THR A 113 -15.52 3.50 -0.43
C THR A 113 -14.39 2.47 -0.32
N SER A 114 -14.71 1.24 0.09
CA SER A 114 -13.71 0.16 0.18
C SER A 114 -13.11 -0.18 -1.18
N ARG A 115 -13.93 -0.23 -2.22
CA ARG A 115 -13.49 -0.38 -3.62
C ARG A 115 -12.54 0.73 -4.04
N LEU A 116 -12.86 1.98 -3.71
CA LEU A 116 -12.00 3.12 -4.04
C LEU A 116 -10.61 3.00 -3.39
N TRP A 117 -10.55 2.58 -2.12
CA TRP A 117 -9.27 2.35 -1.43
C TRP A 117 -8.47 1.17 -1.98
N VAL A 118 -9.14 0.08 -2.37
CA VAL A 118 -8.47 -1.06 -3.05
C VAL A 118 -7.97 -0.64 -4.44
N GLN A 119 -8.75 0.14 -5.19
CA GLN A 119 -8.33 0.69 -6.47
C GLN A 119 -7.12 1.63 -6.30
N TYR A 120 -7.14 2.51 -5.29
CA TYR A 120 -5.99 3.33 -4.91
C TYR A 120 -4.75 2.47 -4.63
N PHE A 121 -4.91 1.41 -3.83
CA PHE A 121 -3.83 0.49 -3.51
C PHE A 121 -3.21 -0.13 -4.78
N LYS A 122 -4.06 -0.65 -5.69
CA LYS A 122 -3.66 -1.21 -6.99
C LYS A 122 -2.93 -0.18 -7.87
N MET A 123 -3.42 1.07 -7.93
CA MET A 123 -2.78 2.15 -8.68
C MET A 123 -1.38 2.48 -8.16
N ILE A 124 -1.18 2.54 -6.84
CA ILE A 124 0.15 2.80 -6.26
C ILE A 124 1.10 1.61 -6.42
N THR A 125 0.59 0.37 -6.45
CA THR A 125 1.40 -0.80 -6.81
C THR A 125 2.01 -0.66 -8.21
N ILE A 126 1.25 -0.14 -9.20
CA ILE A 126 1.76 0.10 -10.55
C ILE A 126 2.88 1.15 -10.58
N VAL A 127 2.84 2.16 -9.70
CA VAL A 127 3.91 3.18 -9.62
C VAL A 127 5.26 2.59 -9.19
N LYS A 128 5.24 1.47 -8.47
CA LYS A 128 6.43 0.83 -7.90
C LYS A 128 7.09 -0.18 -8.85
N ASN A 129 6.34 -0.66 -9.84
CA ASN A 129 6.82 -1.59 -10.88
C ASN A 129 7.51 -0.83 -12.01
#